data_AF-A0A370VPS9-F1
#
_entry.id   AF-A0A370VPS9-F1
#
_cell.length_a   1.000
_cell.length_b   1.000
_cell.length_c   1.000
_cell.angle_alpha   90.00
_cell.angle_beta   90.00
_cell.angle_gamma   90.00
#
_symmetry.space_group_name_H-M   'P 1'
#
loop_
_entity.id
_entity.type
_entity.pdbx_description
1 polymer ?
#
loop_
_entity_poly.entity_id
_entity_poly.type
_entity_poly.pdbx_seq_one_letter_code
_entity_poly.pdbx_strand_id
1 'polypeptide(L)'
;MSGMGQADFVRDTVERARASVPTGEVLRAEHMVNLAVRAPSPGYFRRPRVLPSERRALGSWLLTPFAWLLRIVTATLSPFERLTEAFTEREKRKPGRPFHGGWNSMAGHLARGLVPRTKNPANPALVVMQVTDRRLHIVYVSRVRSLTGQPGPVEAGWGTDIRNVAWIRDRSDVVGGDHEIGFVDGSWCSVHFSGQGWSRVSDVFPVRLSHLDAVPRPA
;
A
#
# COMPACT_ATOMS: atom_id res chain seq x y z
N MET A 1 5.81 -3.15 29.22
CA MET A 1 6.23 -2.60 27.92
C MET A 1 5.06 -1.81 27.37
N SER A 2 5.14 -0.48 27.34
CA SER A 2 4.05 0.37 26.84
C SER A 2 3.86 0.06 25.34
N GLY A 3 2.68 -0.45 24.98
CA GLY A 3 2.35 -0.68 23.58
C GLY A 3 2.35 0.67 22.86
N MET A 4 3.17 0.80 21.82
CA MET A 4 3.20 2.02 21.01
C MET A 4 1.80 2.25 20.43
N GLY A 5 1.24 3.44 20.66
CA GLY A 5 -0.08 3.80 20.14
C GLY A 5 -0.09 3.72 18.62
N GLN A 6 -1.26 3.48 18.03
CA GLN A 6 -1.40 3.37 16.58
C GLN A 6 -0.85 4.59 15.83
N ALA A 7 -1.04 5.80 16.37
CA ALA A 7 -0.51 7.04 15.81
C ALA A 7 1.03 7.10 15.84
N ASP A 8 1.64 6.71 16.96
CA ASP A 8 3.10 6.66 17.11
C ASP A 8 3.72 5.62 16.18
N PHE A 9 3.03 4.50 15.96
CA PHE A 9 3.45 3.46 15.02
C PHE A 9 3.44 3.93 13.57
N VAL A 10 2.41 4.67 13.17
CA VAL A 10 2.35 5.26 11.84
C VAL A 10 3.46 6.29 11.67
N ARG A 11 3.69 7.15 12.67
CA ARG A 11 4.76 8.14 12.66
C ARG A 11 6.14 7.48 12.52
N ASP A 12 6.46 6.49 13.36
CA ASP A 12 7.71 5.71 13.31
C ASP A 12 7.91 5.06 11.93
N THR A 13 6.85 4.49 11.35
CA THR A 13 6.90 3.87 10.02
C THR A 13 7.26 4.89 8.95
N VAL A 14 6.59 6.04 8.96
CA VAL A 14 6.80 7.10 7.97
C VAL A 14 8.19 7.72 8.12
N GLU A 15 8.64 7.99 9.33
CA GLU A 15 10.00 8.49 9.60
C GLU A 15 11.08 7.53 9.10
N ARG A 16 10.89 6.23 9.32
CA ARG A 16 11.79 5.18 8.81
C ARG A 16 11.78 5.09 7.28
N ALA A 17 10.62 5.26 6.65
CA ALA A 17 10.52 5.33 5.20
C ALA A 17 11.22 6.60 4.65
N ARG A 18 11.07 7.75 5.33
CA ARG A 18 11.71 9.03 4.94
C ARG A 18 13.23 8.93 4.90
N ALA A 19 13.84 8.14 5.78
CA ALA A 19 15.28 7.88 5.76
C ALA A 19 15.77 7.16 4.47
N SER A 20 14.86 6.56 3.69
CA SER A 20 15.18 5.87 2.44
C SER A 20 14.98 6.71 1.17
N VAL A 21 14.67 8.01 1.32
CA VAL A 21 14.56 8.93 0.18
C VAL A 21 15.90 8.96 -0.58
N PRO A 22 15.90 8.81 -1.91
CA PRO A 22 17.13 8.84 -2.71
C PRO A 22 17.92 10.13 -2.48
N THR A 23 19.25 9.99 -2.39
CA THR A 23 20.15 11.13 -2.18
C THR A 23 20.01 12.16 -3.30
N GLY A 24 19.85 13.43 -2.92
CA GLY A 24 19.73 14.55 -3.86
C GLY A 24 18.31 14.81 -4.37
N GLU A 25 17.30 14.08 -3.88
CA GLU A 25 15.89 14.32 -4.21
C GLU A 25 15.14 14.96 -3.05
N VAL A 26 14.16 15.80 -3.37
CA VAL A 26 13.32 16.47 -2.38
C VAL A 26 12.00 15.73 -2.25
N LEU A 27 11.74 15.17 -1.07
CA LEU A 27 10.47 14.53 -0.75
C LEU A 27 9.34 15.57 -0.77
N ARG A 28 8.30 15.33 -1.58
CA ARG A 28 7.12 16.20 -1.71
C ARG A 28 5.94 15.67 -0.91
N ALA A 29 5.71 14.36 -0.95
CA ALA A 29 4.71 13.70 -0.12
C ALA A 29 5.11 12.26 0.20
N GLU A 30 4.56 11.76 1.30
CA GLU A 30 4.64 10.36 1.65
C GLU A 30 3.35 9.90 2.35
N HIS A 31 2.94 8.68 2.06
CA HIS A 31 1.75 8.11 2.67
C HIS A 31 1.79 6.58 2.70
N MET A 32 1.20 5.99 3.74
CA MET A 32 0.95 4.56 3.73
C MET A 32 -0.07 4.24 2.64
N VAL A 33 0.26 3.26 1.80
CA VAL A 33 -0.55 2.90 0.64
C VAL A 33 -0.83 1.41 0.64
N ASN A 34 -2.04 1.04 0.24
CA ASN A 34 -2.43 -0.32 -0.04
C ASN A 34 -3.04 -0.40 -1.43
N LEU A 35 -3.12 -1.60 -1.99
CA LEU A 35 -3.97 -1.82 -3.15
C LEU A 35 -5.43 -1.60 -2.71
N ALA A 36 -6.22 -0.85 -3.50
CA ALA A 36 -7.61 -0.61 -3.15
C ALA A 36 -8.37 -1.94 -3.05
N VAL A 37 -9.34 -2.06 -2.14
CA VAL A 37 -10.03 -3.32 -1.83
C VAL A 37 -10.68 -3.94 -3.07
N ARG A 38 -11.17 -3.11 -3.99
CA ARG A 38 -11.81 -3.56 -5.23
C ARG A 38 -10.82 -3.96 -6.33
N ALA A 39 -9.56 -3.52 -6.25
CA ALA A 39 -8.57 -3.78 -7.28
C ALA A 39 -8.16 -5.27 -7.32
N PRO A 40 -7.94 -5.84 -8.52
CA PRO A 40 -7.53 -7.24 -8.65
C PRO A 40 -6.20 -7.44 -7.92
N SER A 41 -6.14 -8.45 -7.07
CA SER A 41 -4.89 -8.80 -6.39
C SER A 41 -3.96 -9.58 -7.33
N PRO A 42 -2.65 -9.26 -7.37
CA PRO A 42 -1.69 -10.02 -8.16
C PRO A 42 -1.57 -11.46 -7.65
N GLY A 43 -1.43 -12.41 -8.58
CA GLY A 43 -1.14 -13.81 -8.26
C GLY A 43 0.18 -13.94 -7.49
N TYR A 44 0.32 -14.98 -6.66
CA TYR A 44 1.44 -15.16 -5.73
C TYR A 44 2.83 -15.00 -6.37
N PHE A 45 3.05 -15.57 -7.55
CA PHE A 45 4.34 -15.51 -8.26
C PHE A 45 4.65 -14.14 -8.88
N ARG A 46 3.66 -13.26 -9.01
CA ARG A 46 3.82 -11.90 -9.55
C ARG A 46 4.18 -10.88 -8.48
N ARG A 47 4.10 -11.27 -7.21
CA ARG A 47 4.39 -10.41 -6.06
C ARG A 47 5.91 -10.40 -5.80
N PRO A 48 6.52 -9.22 -5.60
CA PRO A 48 7.94 -9.14 -5.27
C PRO A 48 8.18 -9.74 -3.89
N ARG A 49 9.31 -10.42 -3.73
CA ARG A 49 9.79 -10.87 -2.42
C ARG A 49 10.66 -9.76 -1.85
N VAL A 50 10.32 -9.28 -0.66
CA VAL A 50 10.94 -8.11 -0.04
C VAL A 50 11.43 -8.44 1.36
N LEU A 51 12.27 -7.56 1.89
CA LEU A 51 12.92 -7.64 3.20
C LEU A 51 13.65 -8.98 3.39
N PRO A 52 14.57 -9.35 2.48
CA PRO A 52 15.29 -10.62 2.57
C PRO A 52 16.20 -10.68 3.80
N SER A 53 16.61 -9.54 4.36
CA SER A 53 17.38 -9.43 5.60
C SER A 53 16.52 -9.54 6.86
N GLU A 54 15.19 -9.53 6.73
CA GLU A 54 14.29 -9.73 7.87
C GLU A 54 14.54 -11.11 8.48
N ARG A 55 14.75 -11.14 9.80
CA ARG A 55 14.85 -12.40 10.53
C ARG A 55 13.45 -13.01 10.65
N ARG A 56 13.37 -14.33 10.52
CA ARG A 56 12.12 -15.05 10.79
C ARG A 56 11.80 -14.83 12.26
N ALA A 57 10.62 -14.28 12.58
CA ALA A 57 10.24 -14.13 13.97
C ALA A 57 10.15 -15.54 14.59
N LEU A 58 11.00 -15.85 15.57
CA LEU A 58 11.03 -17.15 16.26
C LEU A 58 9.65 -17.53 16.83
N GLY A 59 8.88 -16.52 17.27
CA GLY A 59 7.48 -16.71 17.66
C GLY A 59 6.57 -17.25 16.55
N SER A 60 6.83 -16.95 15.28
CA SER A 60 5.96 -17.36 14.16
C SER A 60 6.02 -18.87 13.84
N TRP A 61 7.10 -19.56 14.20
CA TRP A 61 7.24 -21.01 13.99
C TRP A 61 6.76 -21.83 15.20
N LEU A 62 6.96 -21.34 16.42
CA LEU A 62 6.43 -21.97 17.64
C LEU A 62 4.93 -21.71 17.86
N LEU A 63 4.41 -20.58 17.35
CA LEU A 63 2.99 -20.24 17.43
C LEU A 63 2.21 -20.71 16.20
N THR A 64 2.73 -21.53 15.29
CA THR A 64 1.94 -21.97 14.12
C THR A 64 0.61 -22.68 14.51
N PRO A 65 0.56 -23.50 15.58
CA PRO A 65 -0.71 -24.05 16.09
C PRO A 65 -1.57 -22.98 16.78
N PHE A 66 -0.94 -22.08 17.53
CA PHE A 66 -1.62 -21.04 18.30
C PHE A 66 -2.14 -19.90 17.42
N ALA A 67 -1.50 -19.63 16.28
CA ALA A 67 -1.89 -18.66 15.27
C ALA A 67 -3.06 -19.18 14.45
N TRP A 68 -3.22 -20.50 14.29
CA TRP A 68 -4.44 -21.09 13.74
C TRP A 68 -5.63 -20.88 14.71
N LEU A 69 -5.41 -21.11 16.01
CA LEU A 69 -6.40 -20.85 17.06
C LEU A 69 -6.69 -19.35 17.25
N LEU A 70 -5.68 -18.49 17.24
CA LEU A 70 -5.86 -17.05 17.25
C LEU A 70 -6.57 -16.59 15.98
N ARG A 71 -6.34 -17.19 14.81
CA ARG A 71 -7.09 -16.85 13.59
C ARG A 71 -8.58 -17.20 13.70
N ILE A 72 -8.93 -18.20 14.52
CA ILE A 72 -10.32 -18.55 14.86
C ILE A 72 -10.89 -17.60 15.93
N VAL A 73 -10.07 -17.18 16.91
CA VAL A 73 -10.49 -16.31 18.03
C VAL A 73 -10.48 -14.81 17.66
N THR A 74 -9.58 -14.36 16.79
CA THR A 74 -9.59 -13.00 16.22
C THR A 74 -10.65 -12.87 15.14
N ALA A 75 -11.07 -13.98 14.53
CA ALA A 75 -12.27 -13.97 13.68
C ALA A 75 -13.55 -13.69 14.49
N THR A 76 -13.57 -13.92 15.81
CA THR A 76 -14.71 -13.58 16.68
C THR A 76 -14.58 -12.23 17.40
N LEU A 77 -13.35 -11.72 17.59
CA LEU A 77 -13.06 -10.41 18.22
C LEU A 77 -12.86 -9.25 17.23
N SER A 78 -13.14 -9.46 15.95
CA SER A 78 -13.16 -8.44 14.89
C SER A 78 -14.59 -8.03 14.46
N PRO A 79 -15.50 -7.67 15.39
CA PRO A 79 -16.85 -7.25 14.99
C PRO A 79 -16.81 -6.01 14.08
N PHE A 80 -15.73 -5.21 14.10
CA PHE A 80 -15.52 -4.08 13.19
C PHE A 80 -15.03 -4.49 11.79
N GLU A 81 -14.19 -5.53 11.66
CA GLU A 81 -13.76 -6.04 10.34
C GLU A 81 -14.85 -6.88 9.68
N ARG A 82 -15.70 -7.57 10.47
CA ARG A 82 -16.91 -8.23 9.95
C ARG A 82 -18.04 -7.26 9.63
N LEU A 83 -18.14 -6.11 10.30
CA LEU A 83 -19.10 -5.06 9.92
C LEU A 83 -18.73 -4.48 8.54
N THR A 84 -17.43 -4.25 8.26
CA THR A 84 -16.99 -3.85 6.91
C THR A 84 -17.13 -4.98 5.89
N GLU A 85 -16.97 -6.25 6.29
CA GLU A 85 -17.22 -7.44 5.44
C GLU A 85 -18.73 -7.64 5.15
N ALA A 86 -19.63 -7.30 6.08
CA ALA A 86 -21.08 -7.44 5.93
C ALA A 86 -21.74 -6.27 5.16
N PHE A 87 -21.15 -5.07 5.15
CA PHE A 87 -21.55 -4.00 4.23
C PHE A 87 -21.01 -4.21 2.81
N THR A 88 -19.96 -5.01 2.63
CA THR A 88 -19.39 -5.33 1.29
C THR A 88 -20.06 -6.53 0.60
N GLU A 89 -20.90 -7.30 1.30
CA GLU A 89 -21.68 -8.38 0.66
C GLU A 89 -22.94 -7.88 -0.08
N ARG A 90 -23.23 -6.57 -0.01
CA ARG A 90 -24.44 -6.01 -0.61
C ARG A 90 -24.19 -4.75 -1.43
N GLU A 91 -23.40 -4.86 -2.49
CA GLU A 91 -23.79 -4.19 -3.73
C GLU A 91 -23.22 -4.85 -4.99
N LYS A 92 -24.14 -5.55 -5.66
CA LYS A 92 -24.13 -6.03 -7.04
C LYS A 92 -23.07 -5.39 -7.93
N ARG A 93 -22.23 -6.25 -8.51
CA ARG A 93 -21.51 -6.09 -9.78
C ARG A 93 -22.13 -5.01 -10.68
N LYS A 94 -21.45 -3.86 -10.83
CA LYS A 94 -21.62 -2.91 -11.93
C LYS A 94 -20.26 -2.28 -12.32
N PRO A 95 -20.12 -1.85 -13.58
CA PRO A 95 -18.89 -1.95 -14.35
C PRO A 95 -17.96 -0.77 -14.15
N GLY A 96 -16.68 -1.07 -13.95
CA GLY A 96 -15.59 -0.13 -13.88
C GLY A 96 -14.40 -0.94 -13.39
N ARG A 97 -13.57 -1.44 -14.31
CA ARG A 97 -12.44 -2.30 -13.94
C ARG A 97 -11.51 -1.45 -13.05
N PRO A 98 -11.26 -1.78 -11.76
CA PRO A 98 -10.41 -0.99 -10.84
C PRO A 98 -8.91 -1.05 -11.18
N PHE A 99 -8.65 -1.43 -12.42
CA PHE A 99 -7.38 -1.71 -13.02
C PHE A 99 -7.59 -1.72 -14.53
N HIS A 100 -6.83 -0.87 -15.23
CA HIS A 100 -6.74 -0.88 -16.68
C HIS A 100 -5.28 -1.10 -17.08
N GLY A 101 -5.07 -1.95 -18.07
CA GLY A 101 -3.75 -2.39 -18.50
C GLY A 101 -3.50 -3.87 -18.21
N GLY A 102 -2.28 -4.31 -18.46
CA GLY A 102 -1.80 -5.66 -18.16
C GLY A 102 -0.90 -5.66 -16.94
N TRP A 103 -0.61 -6.83 -16.39
CA TRP A 103 0.27 -6.91 -15.23
C TRP A 103 1.72 -6.44 -15.50
N ASN A 104 2.13 -6.36 -16.76
CA ASN A 104 3.44 -5.83 -17.18
C ASN A 104 3.39 -4.33 -17.53
N SER A 105 2.23 -3.68 -17.38
CA SER A 105 2.11 -2.22 -17.50
C SER A 105 2.62 -1.53 -16.24
N MET A 106 2.78 -0.21 -16.28
CA MET A 106 3.24 0.57 -15.12
C MET A 106 2.29 0.42 -13.93
N ALA A 107 0.98 0.49 -14.16
CA ALA A 107 -0.04 0.20 -13.14
C ALA A 107 0.06 -1.23 -12.61
N GLY A 108 0.36 -2.21 -13.49
CA GLY A 108 0.59 -3.59 -13.11
C GLY A 108 1.79 -3.76 -12.18
N HIS A 109 2.90 -3.05 -12.45
CA HIS A 109 4.09 -3.05 -11.61
C HIS A 109 3.84 -2.39 -10.25
N LEU A 110 3.13 -1.25 -10.21
CA LEU A 110 2.71 -0.64 -8.94
C LEU A 110 1.82 -1.61 -8.15
N ALA A 111 0.77 -2.16 -8.76
CA ALA A 111 -0.15 -3.09 -8.08
C ALA A 111 0.55 -4.34 -7.54
N ARG A 112 1.55 -4.87 -8.26
CA ARG A 112 2.42 -5.96 -7.77
C ARG A 112 3.22 -5.52 -6.55
N GLY A 113 3.81 -4.32 -6.60
CA GLY A 113 4.59 -3.73 -5.52
C GLY A 113 3.79 -3.52 -4.23
N LEU A 114 2.52 -3.14 -4.33
CA LEU A 114 1.65 -2.91 -3.17
C LEU A 114 1.27 -4.18 -2.39
N VAL A 115 1.51 -5.37 -2.96
CA VAL A 115 1.19 -6.66 -2.32
C VAL A 115 2.45 -7.52 -2.24
N PRO A 116 3.44 -7.14 -1.42
CA PRO A 116 4.71 -7.84 -1.35
C PRO A 116 4.61 -9.20 -0.65
N ARG A 117 5.60 -10.05 -0.88
CA ARG A 117 5.82 -11.30 -0.13
C ARG A 117 6.93 -11.09 0.89
N THR A 118 6.62 -11.31 2.16
CA THR A 118 7.60 -11.26 3.26
C THR A 118 7.86 -12.65 3.82
N LYS A 119 8.92 -12.78 4.64
CA LYS A 119 9.20 -14.03 5.38
C LYS A 119 8.21 -14.28 6.51
N ASN A 120 7.57 -13.23 7.01
CA ASN A 120 6.63 -13.26 8.14
C ASN A 120 5.21 -12.92 7.65
N PRO A 121 4.42 -13.88 7.12
CA PRO A 121 3.11 -13.59 6.52
C PRO A 121 2.08 -13.07 7.53
N ALA A 122 2.22 -13.37 8.82
CA ALA A 122 1.37 -12.84 9.89
C ALA A 122 1.65 -11.36 10.20
N ASN A 123 2.80 -10.84 9.76
CA ASN A 123 3.22 -9.45 9.95
C ASN A 123 3.72 -8.91 8.61
N PRO A 124 2.81 -8.63 7.66
CA PRO A 124 3.19 -8.14 6.34
C PRO A 124 3.92 -6.80 6.45
N ALA A 125 4.81 -6.54 5.49
CA ALA A 125 5.50 -5.26 5.38
C ALA A 125 4.48 -4.14 5.18
N LEU A 126 4.74 -2.99 5.80
CA LEU A 126 4.04 -1.76 5.47
C LEU A 126 4.61 -1.22 4.17
N VAL A 127 3.74 -0.70 3.31
CA VAL A 127 4.14 -0.05 2.07
C VAL A 127 3.88 1.44 2.22
N VAL A 128 4.93 2.23 2.06
CA VAL A 128 4.85 3.69 2.04
C VAL A 128 5.14 4.16 0.62
N MET A 129 4.20 4.88 0.01
CA MET A 129 4.44 5.58 -1.23
C MET A 129 5.13 6.89 -0.92
N GLN A 130 6.20 7.18 -1.65
CA GLN A 130 6.92 8.45 -1.59
C GLN A 130 6.90 9.08 -2.98
N VAL A 131 6.60 10.36 -3.00
CA VAL A 131 6.64 11.21 -4.19
C VAL A 131 7.70 12.25 -3.96
N THR A 132 8.75 12.23 -4.76
CA THR A 132 9.80 13.25 -4.77
C THR A 132 9.56 14.23 -5.91
N ASP A 133 10.44 15.20 -6.06
CA ASP A 133 10.49 16.08 -7.22
C ASP A 133 10.81 15.37 -8.53
N ARG A 134 11.34 14.13 -8.49
CA ARG A 134 11.78 13.37 -9.67
C ARG A 134 11.10 12.04 -9.87
N ARG A 135 10.60 11.39 -8.81
CA ARG A 135 10.07 10.03 -8.90
C ARG A 135 8.90 9.77 -7.97
N LEU A 136 8.09 8.80 -8.36
CA LEU A 136 7.18 8.09 -7.47
C LEU A 136 7.80 6.71 -7.19
N HIS A 137 7.96 6.35 -5.91
CA HIS A 137 8.43 5.02 -5.53
C HIS A 137 7.73 4.53 -4.27
N ILE A 138 7.83 3.21 -4.05
CA ILE A 138 7.33 2.58 -2.83
C ILE A 138 8.49 2.13 -1.96
N VAL A 139 8.29 2.15 -0.65
CA VAL A 139 9.23 1.72 0.37
C VAL A 139 8.56 0.68 1.24
N TYR A 140 9.22 -0.45 1.43
CA TYR A 140 8.79 -1.51 2.34
C TYR A 140 9.41 -1.28 3.71
N VAL A 141 8.57 -1.20 4.73
CA VAL A 141 8.99 -1.07 6.13
C VAL A 141 8.57 -2.33 6.88
N SER A 142 9.55 -3.03 7.48
CA SER A 142 9.25 -4.18 8.34
C SER A 142 8.48 -3.73 9.58
N ARG A 143 7.38 -4.44 9.87
CA ARG A 143 6.65 -4.36 11.14
C ARG A 143 7.34 -5.14 12.27
N VAL A 144 8.20 -6.10 11.92
CA VAL A 144 8.86 -6.98 12.89
C VAL A 144 10.02 -6.23 13.52
N ARG A 145 9.99 -6.13 14.85
CA ARG A 145 11.14 -5.65 15.64
C ARG A 145 12.01 -6.83 16.07
N SER A 146 13.29 -6.58 16.26
CA SER A 146 14.18 -7.58 16.85
C SER A 146 13.76 -7.91 18.29
N LEU A 147 14.26 -9.02 18.83
CA LEU A 147 14.10 -9.34 20.26
C LEU A 147 14.67 -8.24 21.17
N THR A 148 15.68 -7.52 20.69
CA THR A 148 16.28 -6.36 21.37
C THR A 148 15.50 -5.06 21.17
N GLY A 149 14.30 -5.12 20.58
CA GLY A 149 13.42 -3.97 20.34
C GLY A 149 13.82 -3.09 19.16
N GLN A 150 14.88 -3.44 18.43
CA GLN A 150 15.37 -2.66 17.29
C GLN A 150 14.36 -2.71 16.13
N PRO A 151 14.11 -1.57 15.45
CA PRO A 151 13.26 -1.54 14.27
C PRO A 151 13.77 -2.50 13.19
N GLY A 152 12.85 -3.12 12.46
CA GLY A 152 13.20 -4.01 11.36
C GLY A 152 13.85 -3.31 10.16
N PRO A 153 14.18 -4.04 9.09
CA PRO A 153 14.72 -3.44 7.88
C PRO A 153 13.71 -2.54 7.15
N VAL A 154 14.26 -1.63 6.35
CA VAL A 154 13.54 -0.81 5.36
C VAL A 154 14.17 -1.10 4.00
N GLU A 155 13.37 -1.24 2.96
CA GLU A 155 13.83 -1.57 1.61
C GLU A 155 13.08 -0.73 0.57
N ALA A 156 13.83 -0.08 -0.33
CA ALA A 156 13.26 0.59 -1.48
C ALA A 156 12.70 -0.43 -2.46
N GLY A 157 11.47 -0.21 -2.93
CA GLY A 157 10.76 -1.08 -3.86
C GLY A 157 10.71 -0.52 -5.26
N TRP A 158 9.62 -0.84 -5.96
CA TRP A 158 9.38 -0.34 -7.31
C TRP A 158 9.30 1.19 -7.31
N GLY A 159 9.77 1.80 -8.39
CA GLY A 159 9.64 3.23 -8.61
C GLY A 159 9.70 3.58 -10.08
N THR A 160 9.24 4.78 -10.40
CA THR A 160 9.22 5.34 -11.74
C THR A 160 9.46 6.85 -11.67
N ASP A 161 9.98 7.43 -12.75
CA ASP A 161 10.03 8.88 -12.92
C ASP A 161 8.62 9.48 -12.74
N ILE A 162 8.53 10.63 -12.07
CA ILE A 162 7.26 11.31 -11.78
C ILE A 162 6.55 11.71 -13.08
N ARG A 163 7.30 11.97 -14.16
CA ARG A 163 6.75 12.27 -15.50
C ARG A 163 6.00 11.12 -16.12
N ASN A 164 6.19 9.89 -15.63
CA ASN A 164 5.43 8.74 -16.09
C ASN A 164 4.07 8.61 -15.40
N VAL A 165 3.80 9.41 -14.36
CA VAL A 165 2.47 9.51 -13.75
C VAL A 165 1.68 10.57 -14.52
N ALA A 166 0.68 10.13 -15.28
CA ALA A 166 -0.10 10.98 -16.14
C ALA A 166 -1.16 11.77 -15.37
N TRP A 167 -1.78 11.15 -14.36
CA TRP A 167 -2.81 11.78 -13.53
C TRP A 167 -3.02 11.00 -12.22
N ILE A 168 -3.54 11.68 -11.21
CA ILE A 168 -4.16 11.06 -10.04
C ILE A 168 -5.62 11.49 -9.96
N ARG A 169 -6.51 10.54 -9.64
CA ARG A 169 -7.94 10.80 -9.48
C ARG A 169 -8.39 10.47 -8.07
N ASP A 170 -8.99 11.44 -7.39
CA ASP A 170 -9.62 11.19 -6.09
C ASP A 170 -10.87 10.33 -6.29
N ARG A 171 -10.90 9.16 -5.64
CA ARG A 171 -12.03 8.23 -5.62
C ARG A 171 -12.62 8.07 -4.23
N SER A 172 -12.51 9.10 -3.40
CA SER A 172 -13.15 9.17 -2.09
C SER A 172 -14.67 9.12 -2.15
N ASP A 173 -15.27 9.33 -3.35
CA ASP A 173 -16.67 9.02 -3.65
C ASP A 173 -17.01 7.54 -3.48
N VAL A 174 -16.03 6.65 -3.65
CA VAL A 174 -16.19 5.19 -3.53
C VAL A 174 -15.87 4.72 -2.12
N VAL A 175 -14.66 5.05 -1.63
CA VAL A 175 -14.18 4.78 -0.28
C VAL A 175 -13.22 5.90 0.09
N GLY A 176 -13.40 6.54 1.25
CA GLY A 176 -12.51 7.62 1.68
C GLY A 176 -11.03 7.19 1.68
N GLY A 177 -10.19 7.96 0.98
CA GLY A 177 -8.76 7.65 0.80
C GLY A 177 -8.43 6.81 -0.45
N ASP A 178 -9.44 6.30 -1.19
CA ASP A 178 -9.20 5.64 -2.48
C ASP A 178 -8.81 6.67 -3.55
N HIS A 179 -7.77 6.34 -4.30
CA HIS A 179 -7.30 7.13 -5.42
C HIS A 179 -7.01 6.20 -6.59
N GLU A 180 -7.14 6.70 -7.81
CA GLU A 180 -6.62 6.02 -8.99
C GLU A 180 -5.38 6.76 -9.49
N ILE A 181 -4.34 6.01 -9.83
CA ILE A 181 -3.12 6.55 -10.39
C ILE A 181 -3.01 6.05 -11.83
N GLY A 182 -2.99 6.99 -12.77
CA GLY A 182 -2.81 6.73 -14.19
C GLY A 182 -1.40 7.03 -14.67
N PHE A 183 -0.94 6.23 -15.62
CA PHE A 183 0.41 6.29 -16.17
C PHE A 183 0.38 6.63 -17.67
N VAL A 184 1.53 7.06 -18.17
CA VAL A 184 1.72 7.45 -19.59
C VAL A 184 1.52 6.30 -20.58
N ASP A 185 1.61 5.04 -20.14
CA ASP A 185 1.30 3.86 -20.96
C ASP A 185 -0.21 3.58 -21.07
N GLY A 186 -1.06 4.52 -20.60
CA GLY A 186 -2.51 4.41 -20.58
C GLY A 186 -3.05 3.49 -19.48
N SER A 187 -2.18 2.80 -18.73
CA SER A 187 -2.59 1.93 -17.64
C SER A 187 -2.89 2.72 -16.37
N TRP A 188 -3.78 2.20 -15.54
CA TRP A 188 -4.10 2.81 -14.24
C TRP A 188 -4.54 1.76 -13.22
N CYS A 189 -4.34 2.04 -11.94
CA CYS A 189 -4.80 1.18 -10.84
C CYS A 189 -5.35 1.99 -9.67
N SER A 190 -6.32 1.40 -8.96
CA SER A 190 -6.82 1.96 -7.70
C SER A 190 -5.94 1.59 -6.51
N VAL A 191 -5.61 2.58 -5.70
CA VAL A 191 -4.85 2.48 -4.45
C VAL A 191 -5.66 3.09 -3.31
N HIS A 192 -5.34 2.69 -2.08
CA HIS A 192 -5.96 3.23 -0.87
C HIS A 192 -4.88 3.87 0.01
N PHE A 193 -5.02 5.16 0.27
CA PHE A 193 -4.16 5.91 1.19
C PHE A 193 -4.74 5.86 2.60
N SER A 194 -4.03 5.17 3.50
CA SER A 194 -4.49 4.96 4.88
C SER A 194 -3.90 5.99 5.83
N GLY A 195 -4.73 6.50 6.75
CA GLY A 195 -4.32 7.45 7.78
C GLY A 195 -4.99 8.81 7.61
N GLN A 196 -4.45 9.83 8.28
CA GLN A 196 -4.92 11.20 8.15
C GLN A 196 -4.08 11.95 7.11
N GLY A 197 -4.69 12.86 6.35
CA GLY A 197 -3.97 13.72 5.40
C GLY A 197 -3.80 13.13 3.99
N TRP A 198 -4.47 12.03 3.67
CA TRP A 198 -4.48 11.45 2.32
C TRP A 198 -4.98 12.44 1.25
N SER A 199 -5.86 13.37 1.61
CA SER A 199 -6.42 14.37 0.69
C SER A 199 -5.36 15.33 0.12
N ARG A 200 -4.21 15.46 0.79
CA ARG A 200 -3.08 16.28 0.32
C ARG A 200 -2.13 15.51 -0.59
N VAL A 201 -2.26 14.17 -0.68
CA VAL A 201 -1.37 13.35 -1.51
C VAL A 201 -1.59 13.64 -2.98
N SER A 202 -2.83 13.90 -3.40
CA SER A 202 -3.10 14.35 -4.77
C SER A 202 -2.40 15.67 -5.10
N ASP A 203 -2.05 16.49 -4.11
CA ASP A 203 -1.51 17.82 -4.36
C ASP A 203 -0.13 17.83 -5.01
N VAL A 204 0.63 16.75 -4.85
CA VAL A 204 1.99 16.65 -5.37
C VAL A 204 2.07 16.10 -6.79
N PHE A 205 0.93 15.68 -7.36
CA PHE A 205 0.87 15.16 -8.71
C PHE A 205 0.59 16.27 -9.73
N PRO A 206 1.18 16.17 -10.94
CA PRO A 206 1.09 17.22 -11.95
C PRO A 206 -0.34 17.44 -12.47
N VAL A 207 -1.13 16.37 -12.57
CA VAL A 207 -2.51 16.41 -13.05
C VAL A 207 -3.40 15.72 -12.03
N ARG A 208 -4.42 16.45 -11.56
CA ARG A 208 -5.39 15.99 -10.57
C ARG A 208 -6.76 15.97 -11.20
N LEU A 209 -7.45 14.86 -11.02
CA LEU A 209 -8.79 14.63 -11.50
C LEU A 209 -9.72 14.46 -10.29
N SER A 210 -10.89 15.07 -10.37
CA SER A 210 -12.03 14.74 -9.53
C SER A 210 -12.64 13.40 -9.96
N HIS A 211 -13.44 12.80 -9.08
CA HIS A 211 -14.27 11.64 -9.42
C HIS A 211 -15.23 11.91 -10.60
N LEU A 212 -15.58 13.18 -10.85
CA LEU A 212 -16.43 13.60 -11.96
C LEU A 212 -15.69 13.71 -13.29
N ASP A 213 -14.36 13.81 -13.26
CA ASP A 213 -13.57 13.98 -14.47
C ASP A 213 -13.43 12.67 -15.23
N ALA A 214 -13.58 12.75 -16.55
CA ALA A 214 -13.34 11.62 -17.43
C ALA A 214 -11.84 11.24 -17.39
N VAL A 215 -11.57 9.93 -17.37
CA VAL A 215 -10.20 9.43 -17.54
C VAL A 215 -9.72 9.82 -18.94
N PRO A 216 -8.56 10.51 -19.07
CA PRO A 216 -7.97 10.83 -20.36
C PRO A 216 -7.81 9.55 -21.19
N ARG A 217 -8.29 9.57 -22.44
CA ARG A 217 -8.08 8.43 -23.33
C ARG A 217 -6.59 8.36 -23.68
N PRO A 218 -5.99 7.16 -23.75
CA PRO A 218 -4.65 7.03 -24.31
C PRO A 218 -4.67 7.55 -25.75
N ALA A 219 -3.64 8.33 -26.11
CA ALA A 219 -3.42 8.82 -27.46
C ALA A 219 -3.14 7.66 -28.43
#